data_AF-A0AAU3EUZ7-F1
#
_entry.id   AF-A0AAU3EUZ7-F1
#
_cell.length_a   1.000
_cell.length_b   1.000
_cell.length_c   1.000
_cell.angle_alpha   90.00
_cell.angle_beta   90.00
_cell.angle_gamma   90.00
#
_symmetry.space_group_name_H-M   'P 1'
#
loop_
_entity.id
_entity.type
_entity.pdbx_description
1 polymer ?
#
loop_
_entity_poly.entity_id
_entity_poly.type
_entity_poly.pdbx_seq_one_letter_code
_entity_poly.pdbx_strand_id
1 'polypeptide(L)' 'MFAPSIGVPEDIANANSTACLAAHAARFGTHHLAVDVGDHLGSPSTITATAHRDRTGHRIRVSGQAAIVRTVMR' A
#
# COMPACT_ATOMS: atom_id res chain seq x y z
N MET A 1 7.57 -3.90 -4.99
CA MET A 1 6.62 -3.78 -6.13
C MET A 1 7.40 -3.25 -7.34
N PHE A 2 7.35 -3.86 -8.52
CA PHE A 2 8.16 -3.40 -9.67
C PHE A 2 7.36 -2.49 -10.61
N ALA A 3 7.87 -1.30 -10.95
CA ALA A 3 7.21 -0.39 -11.89
C ALA A 3 8.20 0.32 -12.86
N PRO A 4 8.91 -0.42 -13.72
CA PRO A 4 9.91 0.16 -14.62
C PRO A 4 9.35 1.21 -15.58
N SER A 5 8.07 1.09 -15.96
CA SER A 5 7.40 2.02 -16.88
C SER A 5 7.29 3.46 -16.36
N ILE A 6 7.39 3.66 -15.04
CA ILE A 6 7.42 4.99 -14.40
C ILE A 6 8.81 5.32 -13.81
N GLY A 7 9.83 4.57 -14.21
CA GLY A 7 11.21 4.78 -13.75
C GLY A 7 11.49 4.29 -12.33
N VAL A 8 10.63 3.43 -11.76
CA VAL A 8 10.82 2.86 -10.42
C VAL A 8 11.15 1.37 -10.57
N PRO A 9 12.42 0.96 -10.41
CA PRO A 9 12.81 -0.45 -10.48
C PRO A 9 12.01 -1.27 -9.48
N GLU A 10 12.05 -0.87 -8.20
CA GLU A 10 11.22 -1.41 -7.14
C GLU A 10 10.78 -0.30 -6.17
N ASP A 11 9.48 -0.26 -5.88
CA ASP A 11 8.83 0.65 -4.96
C ASP A 11 8.70 0.00 -3.57
N ILE A 12 9.21 0.73 -2.58
CA ILE A 12 9.26 0.34 -1.17
C ILE A 12 7.94 0.58 -0.43
N ALA A 13 6.99 1.33 -1.00
CA ALA A 13 5.74 1.66 -0.33
C ALA A 13 4.58 1.98 -1.32
N ASN A 14 4.26 1.04 -2.22
CA ASN A 14 3.17 1.23 -3.18
C ASN A 14 1.76 1.13 -2.56
N ALA A 15 1.19 2.28 -2.21
CA ALA A 15 -0.17 2.40 -1.68
C ALA A 15 -1.27 2.02 -2.70
N ASN A 16 -1.12 2.41 -3.97
CA ASN A 16 -2.16 2.26 -4.98
C ASN A 16 -2.39 0.78 -5.35
N SER A 17 -1.31 0.03 -5.58
CA SER A 17 -1.36 -1.40 -5.82
C SER A 17 -1.86 -2.16 -4.59
N THR A 18 -1.52 -1.71 -3.39
CA THR A 18 -2.08 -2.26 -2.13
C THR A 18 -3.60 -2.06 -2.06
N ALA A 19 -4.12 -0.90 -2.50
CA ALA A 19 -5.56 -0.67 -2.57
C ALA A 19 -6.25 -1.64 -3.55
N CYS A 20 -5.67 -1.81 -4.75
CA CYS A 20 -6.19 -2.76 -5.74
C CYS A 20 -6.12 -4.21 -5.25
N LEU A 21 -5.05 -4.59 -4.54
CA LEU A 21 -4.92 -5.90 -3.91
C LEU A 21 -6.01 -6.12 -2.86
N ALA A 22 -6.28 -5.13 -2.01
CA ALA A 22 -7.35 -5.21 -1.02
C ALA A 22 -8.74 -5.35 -1.67
N ALA A 23 -9.01 -4.61 -2.74
CA ALA A 23 -10.25 -4.77 -3.50
C ALA A 23 -10.37 -6.17 -4.11
N HIS A 24 -9.27 -6.73 -4.62
CA HIS A 24 -9.23 -8.08 -5.15
C HIS A 24 -9.47 -9.12 -4.05
N ALA A 25 -8.73 -9.04 -2.93
CA ALA A 25 -8.84 -9.96 -1.79
C ALA A 25 -10.23 -9.92 -1.14
N ALA A 26 -10.89 -8.76 -1.13
CA ALA A 26 -12.25 -8.61 -0.61
C ALA A 26 -13.29 -9.42 -1.40
N ARG A 27 -13.04 -9.72 -2.68
CA ARG A 27 -13.89 -10.64 -3.47
C ARG A 27 -13.84 -12.07 -2.95
N PHE A 28 -12.80 -12.41 -2.18
CA PHE A 28 -12.58 -13.72 -1.57
C PHE A 28 -12.74 -13.69 -0.04
N GLY A 29 -13.40 -12.65 0.50
CA GLY A 29 -13.71 -12.55 1.93
C GLY A 29 -12.60 -11.99 2.82
N THR A 30 -11.49 -11.55 2.25
CA THR A 30 -10.42 -10.89 3.02
C THR A 30 -10.63 -9.38 3.02
N HIS A 31 -11.05 -8.81 4.16
CA HIS A 31 -11.44 -7.40 4.27
C HIS A 31 -10.40 -6.51 4.94
N HIS A 32 -9.31 -7.08 5.45
CA HIS A 32 -8.21 -6.34 6.04
C HIS A 32 -6.90 -6.97 5.59
N LEU A 33 -5.97 -6.14 5.15
CA LEU A 33 -4.62 -6.52 4.74
C LEU A 33 -3.60 -5.65 5.46
N ALA A 34 -2.53 -6.28 5.91
CA ALA A 34 -1.24 -5.64 6.13
C ALA A 34 -0.29 -6.17 5.06
N VAL A 35 0.36 -5.27 4.33
CA VAL A 35 1.27 -5.60 3.25
C VAL A 35 2.64 -5.06 3.61
N ASP A 36 3.58 -5.98 3.80
CA ASP A 36 4.98 -5.66 4.05
C ASP A 36 5.75 -5.66 2.72
N VAL A 37 6.51 -4.59 2.51
CA VAL A 37 7.25 -4.31 1.27
C VAL A 37 8.58 -3.62 1.58
N GLY A 38 9.51 -3.66 0.62
CA GLY A 38 10.77 -2.94 0.72
C GLY A 38 11.88 -3.67 1.50
N ASP A 39 11.61 -4.85 2.05
CA ASP A 39 12.60 -5.67 2.77
C ASP A 39 13.85 -5.96 1.93
N HIS A 40 13.66 -6.31 0.65
CA HIS A 40 14.78 -6.57 -0.27
C HIS A 40 15.69 -5.36 -0.47
N LEU A 41 15.15 -4.15 -0.35
CA LEU A 41 15.87 -2.88 -0.48
C LEU A 41 16.33 -2.31 0.87
N GLY A 42 16.16 -3.05 1.98
CA GLY A 42 16.50 -2.59 3.32
C GLY A 42 15.67 -1.40 3.81
N SER A 43 14.51 -1.16 3.20
CA SER A 43 13.60 -0.06 3.52
C SER A 43 12.21 -0.61 3.88
N PRO A 44 12.11 -1.37 4.99
CA PRO A 44 10.88 -2.04 5.36
C PRO A 44 9.74 -1.04 5.58
N SER A 45 8.60 -1.32 4.98
CA SER A 45 7.39 -0.52 5.10
C SER A 45 6.16 -1.41 5.19
N THR A 46 5.22 -1.04 6.05
CA THR A 46 3.92 -1.71 6.17
C THR A 46 2.81 -0.78 5.71
N ILE A 47 2.00 -1.25 4.77
CA ILE A 47 0.78 -0.56 4.33
C ILE A 47 -0.41 -1.39 4.78
N THR A 48 -1.34 -0.73 5.47
CA THR A 48 -2.62 -1.35 5.85
C THR A 48 -3.71 -0.94 4.89
N ALA A 49 -4.57 -1.88 4.52
CA ALA A 49 -5.75 -1.61 3.72
C ALA A 49 -6.97 -2.34 4.28
N THR A 50 -8.08 -1.62 4.39
CA THR A 50 -9.37 -2.17 4.86
C THR A 50 -10.44 -1.96 3.79
N ALA A 51 -11.13 -3.03 3.43
CA ALA A 51 -12.23 -3.03 2.50
C ALA A 51 -13.57 -3.00 3.26
N HIS A 52 -14.37 -1.97 3.01
CA HIS A 52 -15.74 -1.87 3.51
C HIS A 52 -16.70 -2.04 2.35
N ARG A 53 -17.66 -2.95 2.47
CA ARG A 53 -18.76 -3.06 1.52
C ARG A 53 -19.80 -1.98 1.86
N ASP A 54 -20.14 -1.14 0.89
CA ASP A 54 -21.29 -0.24 0.96
C ASP A 54 -22.27 -0.54 -0.19
N ARG A 55 -23.32 0.29 -0.33
CA ARG A 55 -24.37 0.11 -1.35
C ARG A 55 -23.86 0.26 -2.79
N THR A 56 -22.70 0.89 -2.98
CA THR A 56 -22.12 1.21 -4.29
C THR A 56 -20.96 0.30 -4.68
N GLY A 57 -20.43 -0.48 -3.74
CA GLY A 57 -19.35 -1.43 -3.98
C GLY A 57 -18.43 -1.60 -2.79
N HIS A 58 -17.17 -1.92 -3.05
CA HIS A 58 -16.12 -1.96 -2.03
C HIS A 58 -15.41 -0.60 -1.96
N ARG A 59 -15.47 0.04 -0.80
CA ARG A 59 -14.66 1.19 -0.45
C ARG A 59 -13.38 0.73 0.23
N ILE A 60 -12.23 1.09 -0.32
CA ILE A 60 -10.93 0.74 0.24
C ILE A 60 -10.36 1.94 0.99
N ARG A 61 -9.97 1.73 2.25
CA ARG A 61 -9.19 2.68 3.05
C ARG A 61 -7.77 2.18 3.12
N VAL A 62 -6.82 3.01 2.73
CA VAL A 62 -5.38 2.74 2.83
C VAL A 62 -4.79 3.60 3.93
N SER A 63 -3.89 3.06 4.72
CA SER A 63 -3.24 3.76 5.82
C SER A 63 -1.82 3.25 6.02
N GLY A 64 -0.94 4.13 6.49
CA GLY A 64 0.45 3.85 6.79
C GLY A 64 0.99 4.88 7.78
N GLN A 65 2.14 4.56 8.39
CA GLN A 65 2.86 5.49 9.24
C GLN A 65 4.05 6.05 8.48
N ALA A 66 4.39 7.31 8.76
CA ALA A 66 5.56 7.96 8.19
C ALA A 66 6.42 8.53 9.33
N ALA A 67 7.73 8.36 9.20
CA ALA A 67 8.71 9.01 10.08
C ALA A 67 9.44 10.11 9.29
N ILE A 68 9.56 11.29 9.89
CA ILE A 68 10.37 12.37 9.29
C ILE A 68 11.84 12.07 9.59
N VAL A 69 12.56 11.60 8.57
CA VAL A 69 13.99 11.27 8.70
C VAL A 69 14.90 12.47 8.49
N ARG A 70 14.43 13.50 7.77
CA ARG A 70 15.19 14.72 7.51
C ARG A 70 14.27 15.89 7.23
N THR A 71 14.55 17.03 7.85
CA THR A 71 13.95 18.32 7.52
C THR A 71 14.97 19.16 6.78
N VAL A 72 14.59 19.77 5.65
CA VAL A 72 15.45 20.69 4.89
C VAL A 72 14.91 22.09 5.08
N MET A 73 15.65 22.93 5.79
CA MET A 73 15.34 24.36 5.87
C MET A 73 15.85 25.04 4.60
N ARG A 74 15.01 25.92 4.04
CA ARG A 74 15.35 26.78 2.89
C ARG A 74 16.16 27.99 3.34
#